data_AF-A0A7C0XWF2-F1
#
_entry.id   AF-A0A7C0XWF2-F1
#
_cell.length_a   1.000
_cell.length_b   1.000
_cell.length_c   1.000
_cell.angle_alpha   90.00
_cell.angle_beta   90.00
_cell.angle_gamma   90.00
#
_symmetry.space_group_name_H-M   'P 1'
#
loop_
_entity.id
_entity.type
_entity.pdbx_description
1 polymer ?
#
loop_
_entity_poly.entity_id
_entity_poly.type
_entity_poly.pdbx_seq_one_letter_code
_entity_poly.pdbx_strand_id
1 'polypeptide(L)'
;MDTWRWWDILKDSKKNAEIEGVAGRVEFKKADGRGIPYPDNCFDIVVASFVLHMIYKNRGAAFKEMIRVLKPGGKFAMIEPPGGYKWGINEDLKRKLE
;
A
#
# COMPACT_ATOMS: atom_id res chain seq x y z
N MET A 1 -12.83 -10.41 -17.56
CA MET A 1 -12.10 -10.39 -16.26
C MET A 1 -11.16 -9.22 -16.38
N ASP A 2 -11.74 -8.03 -16.32
CA ASP A 2 -11.21 -6.83 -16.96
C ASP A 2 -10.83 -5.78 -15.92
N THR A 3 -9.70 -5.14 -16.20
CA THR A 3 -9.22 -3.85 -15.66
C THR A 3 -8.79 -3.77 -14.20
N TRP A 4 -7.67 -4.42 -13.85
CA TRP A 4 -6.74 -3.81 -12.89
C TRP A 4 -5.89 -2.77 -13.60
N ARG A 5 -6.45 -1.59 -13.85
CA ARG A 5 -5.66 -0.45 -14.29
C ARG A 5 -5.31 0.39 -13.07
N TRP A 6 -4.01 0.65 -12.88
CA TRP A 6 -3.49 1.42 -11.73
C TRP A 6 -4.12 2.82 -11.55
N TRP A 7 -4.76 3.37 -12.59
CA TRP A 7 -5.48 4.65 -12.55
C TRP A 7 -6.83 4.55 -11.82
N ASP A 8 -7.46 3.37 -11.79
CA ASP A 8 -8.76 3.17 -11.17
C ASP A 8 -8.65 3.15 -9.64
N ILE A 9 -7.51 2.70 -9.09
CA ILE A 9 -7.31 2.58 -7.63
C ILE A 9 -7.48 3.93 -6.91
N LEU A 10 -6.92 5.02 -7.43
CA LEU A 10 -7.06 6.34 -6.80
C LEU A 10 -8.47 6.89 -6.93
N LYS A 11 -9.15 6.61 -8.04
CA LYS A 11 -10.54 7.01 -8.26
C LYS A 11 -11.46 6.26 -7.28
N ASP A 12 -11.30 4.93 -7.20
CA ASP A 12 -12.09 4.08 -6.32
C ASP A 12 -11.82 4.40 -4.85
N SER A 13 -10.56 4.67 -4.49
CA SER A 13 -10.20 5.08 -3.12
C SER A 13 -10.89 6.40 -2.73
N LYS A 14 -10.93 7.38 -3.64
CA LYS A 14 -11.65 8.65 -3.41
C LYS A 14 -13.15 8.42 -3.24
N LYS A 15 -13.76 7.63 -4.13
CA LYS A 15 -15.17 7.28 -4.04
C LYS A 15 -15.51 6.56 -2.74
N ASN A 16 -14.67 5.62 -2.30
CA ASN A 16 -14.84 4.94 -1.02
C ASN A 16 -14.78 5.93 0.14
N ALA A 17 -13.85 6.89 0.13
CA ALA A 17 -13.77 7.92 1.16
C ALA A 17 -15.02 8.82 1.21
N GLU A 18 -15.66 9.09 0.08
CA GLU A 18 -16.94 9.80 0.02
C GLU A 18 -18.08 8.97 0.63
N ILE A 19 -18.18 7.69 0.26
CA ILE A 19 -19.19 6.75 0.78
C ILE A 19 -19.07 6.61 2.31
N GLU A 20 -17.86 6.48 2.81
CA GLU A 20 -17.57 6.35 4.26
C GLU A 20 -17.63 7.69 5.01
N GLY A 21 -17.88 8.82 4.33
CA GLY A 21 -17.98 10.14 4.94
C GLY A 21 -16.66 10.67 5.53
N VAL A 22 -15.51 10.21 5.02
CA VAL A 22 -14.18 10.56 5.54
C VAL A 22 -13.32 11.37 4.58
N ALA A 23 -13.85 11.78 3.42
CA ALA A 23 -13.13 12.49 2.38
C ALA A 23 -12.36 13.74 2.86
N GLY A 24 -12.86 14.44 3.90
CA GLY A 24 -12.18 15.60 4.50
C GLY A 24 -10.97 15.26 5.40
N ARG A 25 -10.70 13.98 5.65
CA ARG A 25 -9.62 13.50 6.54
C ARG A 25 -8.54 12.69 5.82
N VAL A 26 -8.68 12.47 4.52
CA VAL A 26 -7.77 11.62 3.73
C VAL A 26 -7.30 12.32 2.46
N GLU A 27 -6.04 12.10 2.09
CA GLU A 27 -5.48 12.53 0.81
C GLU A 27 -4.94 11.29 0.09
N PHE A 28 -5.23 11.18 -1.21
CA PHE A 28 -4.72 10.09 -2.06
C PHE A 28 -3.78 10.67 -3.12
N LYS A 29 -2.55 10.14 -3.18
CA LYS A 29 -1.52 10.61 -4.10
C LYS A 29 -0.88 9.45 -4.86
N LYS A 30 -0.65 9.64 -6.16
CA LYS A 30 0.19 8.74 -6.94
C LYS A 30 1.66 9.02 -6.60
N ALA A 31 2.37 8.02 -6.07
CA ALA A 31 3.78 8.13 -5.75
C ALA A 31 4.50 6.78 -5.93
N ASP A 32 5.80 6.83 -6.16
CA ASP A 32 6.68 5.66 -6.01
C ASP A 32 7.10 5.57 -4.54
N GLY A 33 6.95 4.41 -3.91
CA GLY A 33 7.35 4.22 -2.51
C GLY A 33 8.85 4.45 -2.27
N ARG A 34 9.67 4.46 -3.33
CA ARG A 34 11.12 4.76 -3.30
C ARG A 34 11.43 6.26 -3.41
N GLY A 35 10.40 7.10 -3.54
CA GLY A 35 10.50 8.57 -3.57
C GLY A 35 9.18 9.17 -3.08
N ILE A 36 8.96 9.14 -1.77
CA ILE A 36 7.72 9.58 -1.13
C ILE A 36 7.71 11.13 -1.12
N PRO A 37 6.70 11.78 -1.72
CA PRO A 37 6.68 13.23 -1.95
C PRO A 37 6.22 14.01 -0.70
N TYR A 38 6.85 13.74 0.43
CA TYR A 38 6.64 14.41 1.71
C TYR A 38 8.01 14.77 2.31
N PRO A 39 8.07 15.86 3.10
CA PRO A 39 9.29 16.25 3.79
C PRO A 39 9.67 15.21 4.85
N ASP A 40 10.90 15.33 5.34
CA ASP A 40 11.39 14.54 6.47
C ASP A 40 10.54 14.81 7.71
N ASN A 41 10.39 13.83 8.59
CA ASN A 41 9.72 14.00 9.89
C ASN A 41 8.29 14.54 9.78
N CYS A 42 7.52 14.10 8.79
CA CYS A 42 6.17 14.60 8.51
C CYS A 42 5.08 13.81 9.25
N PHE A 43 5.25 12.50 9.42
CA PHE A 43 4.22 11.60 9.93
C PHE A 43 4.58 10.99 11.29
N ASP A 44 3.59 10.84 12.16
CA ASP A 44 3.75 10.13 13.44
C ASP A 44 3.73 8.61 13.25
N ILE A 45 2.97 8.12 12.27
CA ILE A 45 2.81 6.71 11.94
C ILE A 45 2.86 6.52 10.43
N VAL A 46 3.60 5.51 9.97
CA VAL A 46 3.60 5.03 8.59
C VAL A 46 3.14 3.58 8.60
N VAL A 47 2.26 3.22 7.66
CA VAL A 47 1.73 1.86 7.51
C VAL A 47 1.98 1.37 6.09
N ALA A 48 2.51 0.16 5.96
CA ALA A 48 2.62 -0.55 4.68
C ALA A 48 1.94 -1.91 4.79
N SER A 49 0.86 -2.11 4.04
CA SER A 49 0.07 -3.35 4.09
C SER A 49 0.03 -3.99 2.73
N PHE A 50 0.64 -5.18 2.62
CA PHE A 50 0.67 -5.99 1.39
C PHE A 50 1.11 -5.20 0.14
N VAL A 51 2.16 -4.38 0.27
CA VAL A 51 2.61 -3.50 -0.83
C VAL A 51 4.12 -3.56 -1.06
N LEU A 52 4.92 -3.83 -0.04
CA LEU A 52 6.38 -3.82 -0.15
C LEU A 52 6.91 -4.97 -1.00
N HIS A 53 6.25 -6.13 -0.97
CA HIS A 53 6.60 -7.26 -1.82
C HIS A 53 6.46 -6.93 -3.32
N MET A 54 5.63 -5.95 -3.70
CA MET A 54 5.49 -5.50 -5.09
C MET A 54 6.69 -4.67 -5.58
N ILE A 55 7.56 -4.21 -4.67
CA ILE A 55 8.79 -3.50 -5.02
C ILE A 55 9.91 -4.53 -5.24
N TYR A 56 10.09 -4.95 -6.49
CA TYR A 56 11.09 -5.96 -6.88
C TYR A 56 12.52 -5.42 -6.96
N LYS A 57 12.69 -4.14 -7.28
CA LYS A 57 14.00 -3.49 -7.45
C LYS A 57 14.20 -2.39 -6.42
N ASN A 58 15.32 -2.46 -5.70
CA ASN A 58 15.74 -1.48 -4.69
C ASN A 58 14.68 -1.24 -3.60
N ARG A 59 14.13 -2.32 -3.02
CA ARG A 59 13.17 -2.24 -1.91
C ARG A 59 13.74 -1.50 -0.69
N GLY A 60 15.05 -1.57 -0.49
CA GLY A 60 15.75 -0.82 0.56
C GLY A 60 15.54 0.70 0.47
N ALA A 61 15.42 1.27 -0.74
CA ALA A 61 15.10 2.69 -0.90
C ALA A 61 13.70 3.04 -0.38
N ALA A 62 12.72 2.15 -0.54
CA ALA A 62 11.37 2.38 -0.02
C ALA A 62 11.35 2.38 1.52
N PHE A 63 12.08 1.45 2.15
CA PHE A 63 12.23 1.46 3.61
C PHE A 63 12.91 2.75 4.10
N LYS A 64 13.94 3.22 3.39
CA LYS A 64 14.60 4.49 3.73
C LYS A 64 13.62 5.67 3.66
N GLU A 65 12.79 5.74 2.63
CA GLU A 65 11.78 6.79 2.50
C GLU A 65 10.72 6.72 3.61
N MET A 66 10.22 5.52 3.94
CA MET A 66 9.26 5.34 5.03
C MET A 66 9.82 5.79 6.39
N ILE A 67 11.11 5.53 6.64
CA ILE A 67 11.80 6.00 7.84
C ILE A 67 12.05 7.51 7.78
N ARG A 68 12.47 8.06 6.63
CA ARG A 68 12.75 9.49 6.45
C ARG A 68 11.53 10.35 6.77
N VAL A 69 10.35 9.95 6.31
CA VAL A 69 9.12 10.72 6.53
C VAL A 69 8.54 10.55 7.93
N LEU A 70 9.03 9.61 8.74
CA LEU A 70 8.64 9.47 10.14
C LEU A 70 9.30 10.55 10.99
N LYS A 71 8.52 11.16 11.89
CA LYS A 71 9.03 12.02 12.96
C LYS A 71 9.98 11.24 13.88
N PRO A 72 10.88 11.91 14.63
CA PRO A 72 11.64 11.24 15.68
C PRO A 72 10.70 10.58 16.68
N GLY A 73 10.88 9.28 16.94
CA GLY A 73 9.98 8.48 17.79
C GLY A 73 8.69 7.99 17.11
N GLY A 74 8.49 8.30 15.82
CA GLY A 74 7.38 7.80 15.03
C GLY A 74 7.44 6.28 14.82
N LYS A 75 6.29 5.68 14.47
CA LYS A 75 6.14 4.23 14.36
C LYS A 75 5.92 3.78 12.93
N PHE A 76 6.68 2.77 12.51
CA PHE A 76 6.43 2.06 11.27
C PHE A 76 5.78 0.71 11.55
N ALA A 77 4.60 0.45 10.98
CA ALA A 77 3.93 -0.83 11.03
C ALA A 77 3.83 -1.43 9.63
N MET A 78 4.19 -2.71 9.48
CA MET A 78 4.06 -3.41 8.20
C MET A 78 3.44 -4.80 8.36
N ILE A 79 2.71 -5.21 7.34
CA ILE A 79 2.23 -6.57 7.16
C ILE A 79 2.53 -7.02 5.73
N GLU A 80 3.28 -8.12 5.60
CA GLU A 80 3.73 -8.64 4.32
C GLU A 80 3.58 -10.17 4.31
N PRO A 81 3.34 -10.78 3.14
CA PRO A 81 3.35 -12.23 3.02
C PRO A 81 4.76 -12.77 3.31
N PRO A 82 4.88 -14.00 3.82
CA PRO A 82 6.19 -14.62 3.98
C PRO A 82 6.88 -14.77 2.62
N GLY A 83 8.21 -14.63 2.62
CA GLY A 83 9.01 -14.67 1.38
C GLY A 83 8.77 -15.96 0.59
N GLY A 84 8.65 -15.84 -0.74
CA GLY A 84 8.44 -16.99 -1.62
C GLY A 84 6.97 -17.38 -1.86
N TYR A 85 6.01 -16.58 -1.40
CA TYR A 85 4.59 -16.82 -1.67
C TYR A 85 4.31 -16.86 -3.18
N LYS A 86 3.82 -18.01 -3.64
CA LYS A 86 3.17 -18.15 -4.94
C LYS A 86 1.66 -18.15 -4.70
N TRP A 87 0.94 -17.29 -5.39
CA TRP A 87 -0.52 -17.37 -5.42
C TRP A 87 -0.90 -18.67 -6.12
N GLY A 88 -1.37 -19.66 -5.35
CA GLY A 88 -2.01 -20.86 -5.87
C GLY A 88 -3.51 -20.72 -5.72
N ILE A 89 -4.27 -21.14 -6.73
CA ILE A 89 -5.69 -21.35 -6.55
C ILE A 89 -5.85 -22.58 -5.65
N ASN A 90 -6.60 -22.45 -4.57
CA ASN A 90 -7.03 -23.62 -3.83
C ASN A 90 -8.06 -24.35 -4.69
N GLU A 91 -7.63 -25.38 -5.41
CA GLU A 91 -8.48 -26.15 -6.34
C GLU A 91 -9.67 -26.80 -5.62
N ASP A 92 -9.54 -27.11 -4.32
CA ASP A 92 -10.67 -27.60 -3.51
C ASP A 92 -11.69 -26.49 -3.23
N LEU A 93 -11.24 -25.24 -3.05
CA LEU A 93 -12.12 -24.10 -2.89
C LEU A 93 -12.82 -23.76 -4.21
N LYS A 94 -12.08 -23.82 -5.33
CA LYS A 94 -12.62 -23.60 -6.68
C LYS A 94 -13.73 -24.60 -7.01
N ARG A 95 -13.49 -25.90 -6.77
CA ARG A 95 -14.48 -26.97 -6.97
C ARG A 95 -15.72 -26.84 -6.09
N LYS A 96 -15.64 -26.16 -4.94
CA LYS A 96 -16.79 -25.93 -4.04
C LYS A 96 -17.63 -24.70 -4.41
N LEU A 97 -17.07 -23.79 -5.21
CA LEU A 97 -17.71 -22.54 -5.61
C LEU A 97 -18.26 -22.58 -7.04
N GLU A 98 -17.92 -23.62 -7.81
CA GLU A 98 -18.59 -24.05 -9.05
C GLU A 98 -19.73 -25.01 -8.72
#